data_AF-A0A2A6J4E4-F1
#
_entry.id   AF-A0A2A6J4E4-F1
#
_cell.length_a   1.000
_cell.length_b   1.000
_cell.length_c   1.000
_cell.angle_alpha   90.00
_cell.angle_beta   90.00
_cell.angle_gamma   90.00
#
_symmetry.space_group_name_H-M   'P 1'
#
loop_
_entity.id
_entity.type
_entity.pdbx_description
1 polymer ?
#
loop_
_entity_poly.entity_id
_entity_poly.type
_entity_poly.pdbx_seq_one_letter_code
_entity_poly.pdbx_strand_id
1 'polypeptide(L)' 'MGTTFWPKDPLDGNDMTLLTTILRRWCARYGIEFTAEESKRKAKELVEWFEFGVKDPIELEELIDGKYWLVSTI' A
#
# COMPACT_ATOMS: atom_id res chain seq x y z
N MET A 1 -20.11 -11.34 -24.78
CA MET A 1 -18.84 -10.73 -24.33
C MET A 1 -19.11 -9.98 -23.04
N GLY A 2 -18.96 -10.64 -21.88
CA GLY A 2 -19.19 -10.02 -20.58
C GLY A 2 -17.96 -9.28 -20.12
N THR A 3 -17.85 -7.99 -20.42
CA THR A 3 -16.88 -7.13 -19.74
C THR A 3 -17.46 -6.84 -18.36
N THR A 4 -17.02 -7.58 -17.35
CA THR A 4 -17.32 -7.25 -15.96
C THR A 4 -16.64 -5.92 -15.66
N PHE A 5 -17.36 -4.81 -15.84
CA PHE A 5 -16.97 -3.50 -15.37
C PHE A 5 -17.14 -3.52 -13.85
N TRP A 6 -16.09 -3.93 -13.16
CA TRP A 6 -15.89 -3.52 -11.79
C TRP A 6 -15.81 -1.99 -11.78
N PRO A 7 -16.52 -1.26 -10.90
CA PRO A 7 -16.19 0.12 -10.64
C PRO A 7 -14.83 0.11 -9.93
N LYS A 8 -13.76 0.01 -10.71
CA LYS A 8 -12.44 0.44 -10.28
C LYS A 8 -12.58 1.95 -10.17
N ASP A 9 -13.04 2.42 -9.01
CA ASP A 9 -12.82 3.80 -8.62
C ASP A 9 -11.33 4.05 -8.92
N PRO A 10 -10.99 4.91 -9.89
CA PRO A 10 -9.60 5.15 -10.22
C PRO A 10 -8.96 5.60 -8.91
N LEU A 11 -7.81 5.01 -8.54
CA LEU A 11 -7.02 5.52 -7.43
C LEU A 11 -6.93 7.04 -7.61
N ASP A 12 -7.63 7.78 -6.75
CA ASP A 12 -7.73 9.21 -6.92
C ASP A 12 -6.34 9.78 -6.63
N GLY A 13 -6.04 10.97 -7.16
CA GLY A 13 -4.77 11.65 -6.87
C GLY A 13 -4.51 11.75 -5.36
N ASN A 14 -5.57 11.85 -4.55
CA ASN A 14 -5.52 11.83 -3.10
C ASN A 14 -5.06 10.47 -2.53
N ASP A 15 -5.56 9.36 -3.05
CA ASP A 15 -5.19 8.01 -2.59
C ASP A 15 -3.72 7.70 -2.91
N MET A 16 -3.27 8.04 -4.12
CA MET A 16 -1.86 7.94 -4.51
C MET A 16 -0.95 8.79 -3.60
N THR A 17 -1.40 9.98 -3.24
CA THR A 17 -0.67 10.87 -2.32
C THR A 17 -0.57 10.25 -0.92
N LEU A 18 -1.63 9.60 -0.45
CA LEU A 18 -1.66 8.89 0.82
C LEU A 18 -0.65 7.73 0.84
N LEU A 19 -0.73 6.82 -0.15
CA LEU A 19 0.19 5.68 -0.27
C LEU A 19 1.64 6.12 -0.37
N THR A 20 1.90 7.18 -1.15
CA THR A 20 3.24 7.76 -1.28
C THR A 20 3.74 8.35 0.04
N THR A 21 2.87 9.00 0.81
CA THR A 21 3.20 9.58 2.13
C THR A 21 3.57 8.49 3.13
N ILE A 22 2.78 7.42 3.19
CA ILE A 22 3.01 6.24 4.02
C ILE A 22 4.37 5.60 3.69
N LEU A 23 4.60 5.32 2.40
CA LEU A 23 5.86 4.74 1.94
C LEU A 23 7.06 5.63 2.29
N ARG A 24 6.93 6.94 2.12
CA ARG A 24 8.00 7.89 2.44
C ARG A 24 8.33 7.93 3.93
N ARG A 25 7.33 7.82 4.81
CA ARG A 25 7.52 7.70 6.25
C ARG A 25 8.24 6.41 6.61
N TRP A 26 7.82 5.29 6.01
CA TRP A 26 8.48 4.00 6.20
C TRP A 26 9.94 4.05 5.74
N CYS A 27 10.21 4.57 4.54
CA CYS A 27 11.57 4.80 4.05
C CYS A 27 12.41 5.66 5.01
N ALA A 28 11.86 6.77 5.52
CA ALA A 28 12.56 7.62 6.48
C ALA A 28 12.84 6.92 7.82
N ARG A 29 11.92 6.05 8.27
CA ARG A 29 12.04 5.29 9.52
C ARG A 29 13.13 4.23 9.46
N TYR A 30 13.27 3.56 8.32
CA TYR A 30 14.25 2.48 8.11
C TYR A 30 15.54 2.94 7.41
N GLY A 31 15.63 4.22 7.02
CA GLY A 31 16.78 4.75 6.28
C GLY A 31 16.90 4.17 4.86
N ILE A 32 15.78 3.74 4.27
CA ILE A 32 15.73 3.13 2.94
C ILE A 32 15.46 4.21 1.90
N GLU A 33 16.20 4.17 0.79
CA GLU A 33 15.95 5.09 -0.31
C GLU A 33 14.58 4.81 -0.96
N PHE A 34 13.84 5.88 -1.26
CA PHE A 34 12.51 5.76 -1.88
C PHE A 34 12.55 5.06 -3.25
N THR A 35 13.67 5.13 -3.95
CA THR A 35 13.90 4.47 -5.25
C THR A 35 14.51 3.08 -5.13
N ALA A 36 14.84 2.62 -3.91
CA ALA A 36 15.37 1.29 -3.68
C ALA A 36 14.37 0.20 -4.07
N GLU A 37 14.89 -0.96 -4.44
CA GLU A 37 14.10 -2.16 -4.73
C GLU A 37 13.14 -2.50 -3.57
N GLU A 38 13.61 -2.31 -2.33
CA GLU A 38 12.83 -2.58 -1.14
C GLU A 38 11.64 -1.62 -0.97
N SER A 39 11.85 -0.33 -1.23
CA SER A 39 10.77 0.67 -1.27
C SER A 39 9.75 0.34 -2.37
N LYS A 40 10.20 -0.06 -3.57
CA LYS A 40 9.30 -0.46 -4.66
C LYS A 40 8.46 -1.69 -4.29
N ARG A 41 9.03 -2.65 -3.57
CA ARG A 41 8.30 -3.82 -3.06
C ARG A 41 7.21 -3.39 -2.08
N LYS A 42 7.54 -2.51 -1.12
CA LYS A 42 6.56 -1.95 -0.17
C LYS A 42 5.49 -1.11 -0.84
N ALA A 43 5.83 -0.34 -1.87
CA ALA A 43 4.88 0.42 -2.67
C ALA A 43 3.81 -0.49 -3.29
N LYS A 44 4.25 -1.64 -3.82
CA LYS A 44 3.35 -2.63 -4.40
C LYS A 44 2.42 -3.23 -3.35
N GLU A 45 2.97 -3.62 -2.19
CA GLU A 45 2.15 -4.12 -1.07
C GLU A 45 1.09 -3.11 -0.63
N LEU A 46 1.43 -1.82 -0.54
CA LEU A 46 0.47 -0.75 -0.21
C LEU A 46 -0.71 -0.70 -1.20
N VAL A 47 -0.41 -0.79 -2.50
CA VAL A 47 -1.45 -0.79 -3.54
C VAL A 47 -2.32 -2.04 -3.43
N GLU A 48 -1.71 -3.22 -3.20
CA GLU A 48 -2.45 -4.47 -3.03
C GLU A 48 -3.40 -4.42 -1.82
N TRP A 49 -2.93 -3.90 -0.68
CA TRP A 49 -3.78 -3.70 0.51
C TRP A 49 -4.88 -2.67 0.29
N PHE A 50 -4.57 -1.59 -0.42
CA PHE A 50 -5.55 -0.57 -0.77
C PHE A 50 -6.63 -1.12 -1.71
N GLU A 51 -6.26 -1.89 -2.73
CA GLU A 51 -7.19 -2.59 -3.62
C GLU A 51 -8.01 -3.67 -2.90
N PHE A 52 -7.45 -4.28 -1.85
CA PHE A 52 -8.16 -5.21 -0.98
C PHE A 52 -9.24 -4.51 -0.12
N GLY A 53 -9.10 -3.19 0.11
CA GLY A 53 -10.06 -2.36 0.85
C GLY A 53 -9.49 -1.68 2.09
N VAL A 54 -8.20 -1.84 2.38
CA VAL A 54 -7.54 -1.16 3.49
C VAL A 54 -7.24 0.28 3.08
N LYS A 55 -8.03 1.23 3.58
CA LYS A 55 -7.85 2.66 3.29
C LYS A 55 -7.25 3.45 4.46
N ASP A 56 -7.10 2.82 5.63
CA ASP A 56 -6.58 3.51 6.80
C ASP A 56 -5.05 3.63 6.73
N PRO A 57 -4.49 4.84 6.80
CA PRO A 57 -3.05 5.05 6.67
C PRO A 57 -2.25 4.41 7.80
N ILE A 58 -2.80 4.31 9.01
CA ILE A 58 -2.11 3.71 10.14
C ILE A 58 -2.02 2.20 9.94
N GLU A 59 -3.11 1.56 9.53
CA GLU A 59 -3.11 0.13 9.21
C GLU A 59 -2.13 -0.18 8.06
N LEU A 60 -2.17 0.62 6.99
CA LEU A 60 -1.25 0.47 5.85
C LEU A 60 0.22 0.62 6.26
N GLU A 61 0.55 1.60 7.13
CA GLU A 61 1.90 1.76 7.70
C GLU A 61 2.32 0.50 8.47
N GLU A 62 1.45 -0.04 9.33
CA GLU A 62 1.76 -1.25 10.09
C GLU A 62 1.89 -2.49 9.19
N LEU A 63 1.11 -2.57 8.10
CA LEU A 63 1.12 -3.68 7.13
C LEU A 63 2.46 -3.79 6.45
N ILE A 64 2.98 -2.67 5.94
CA ILE A 64 4.30 -2.65 5.33
C ILE A 64 5.45 -2.75 6.34
N ASP A 65 5.24 -2.38 7.61
CA ASP A 65 6.19 -2.58 8.71
C ASP A 65 6.48 -4.07 8.97
N GLY A 66 5.65 -4.98 8.46
CA GLY A 66 5.76 -6.41 8.70
C GLY A 66 5.27 -6.82 10.09
N LYS A 67 4.51 -5.96 10.77
CA LYS A 67 3.86 -6.27 12.06
C LYS A 67 2.71 -7.27 11.94
N TYR A 68 2.37 -7.68 10.72
CA TYR A 68 1.17 -8.43 10.38
C TYR A 68 1.40 -9.91 10.02
N TRP A 69 2.27 -10.60 10.75
CA TRP A 69 2.23 -12.07 10.76
C TRP A 69 0.88 -12.66 11.28
N LEU A 70 -0.13 -11.81 11.54
CA LEU A 70 -1.43 -12.16 12.11
C LEU A 70 -2.64 -12.01 11.17
N VAL A 71 -2.52 -11.49 9.93
CA VAL A 71 -3.66 -11.55 8.97
C VAL A 71 -3.57 -12.87 8.21
N SER A 72 -4.01 -13.89 8.91
CA SER A 72 -4.46 -15.21 8.46
C SER A 72 -4.24 -15.56 6.99
N THR A 73 -3.37 -16.55 6.80
CA THR A 73 -3.65 -17.62 5.83
C THR A 73 -5.10 -18.08 6.08
N ILE A 74 -5.96 -18.01 5.06
CA ILE A 74 -7.26 -18.70 5.02
C ILE A 74 -7.33 -19.40 3.68
#